data_AF-K9KBS5-F1
#
_entry.id   AF-K9KBS5-F1
#
_cell.length_a   1.000
_cell.length_b   1.000
_cell.length_c   1.000
_cell.angle_alpha   90.00
_cell.angle_beta   90.00
_cell.angle_gamma   90.00
#
_symmetry.space_group_name_H-M   'P 1'
#
loop_
_entity.id
_entity.type
_entity.pdbx_description
1 polymer ?
#
loop_
_entity_poly.entity_id
_entity_poly.type
_entity_poly.pdbx_seq_one_letter_code
_entity_poly.pdbx_strand_id
1 'polypeptide(L)'
;WAHQEGTHPKDRHVEKLQVLLSCITEIYYQFKKDKAERRLAYNEEQIHKFDKQKLYYHATKAMTHFTDECVKKYEVFLDKSEEWMRKMLHLRKQLLALTNQCFDIEEEVSKYQDYTSELQETLPQKMFAASSGMKHAMTPVYPCSNTLVEMTLGMKKLKEEMEGVVKELAENNHILERFGALTMDGGLRNVDCL
;
A
#
# COMPACT_ATOMS: atom_id res chain seq x y z
N TRP A 1 9.58 2.75 -13.08
CA TRP A 1 8.94 2.96 -14.40
C TRP A 1 9.19 4.37 -14.92
N ALA A 2 8.80 5.46 -14.24
CA ALA A 2 8.90 6.82 -14.79
C ALA A 2 10.35 7.31 -15.12
N HIS A 3 11.38 6.82 -14.41
CA HIS A 3 12.79 7.12 -14.71
C HIS A 3 13.50 6.05 -15.56
N GLN A 4 12.74 5.03 -16.00
CA GLN A 4 13.26 3.88 -16.74
C GLN A 4 12.73 3.86 -18.18
N GLU A 5 11.46 4.24 -18.34
CA GLU A 5 10.76 4.29 -19.62
C GLU A 5 10.83 5.69 -20.25
N GLY A 6 10.55 5.79 -21.55
CA GLY A 6 10.57 7.06 -22.27
C GLY A 6 11.98 7.56 -22.60
N THR A 7 12.03 8.81 -23.06
CA THR A 7 13.28 9.49 -23.41
C THR A 7 13.68 10.48 -22.32
N HIS A 8 14.98 10.61 -22.08
CA HIS A 8 15.54 11.50 -21.08
C HIS A 8 16.40 12.60 -21.72
N PRO A 9 16.62 13.74 -21.04
CA PRO A 9 17.47 14.81 -21.56
C PRO A 9 18.90 14.35 -21.91
N LYS A 10 19.45 13.39 -21.15
CA LYS A 10 20.76 12.79 -21.39
C LYS A 10 20.88 12.01 -22.71
N ASP A 11 19.77 11.61 -23.31
CA ASP A 11 19.77 10.82 -24.55
C ASP A 11 19.99 11.71 -25.79
N ARG A 12 19.75 13.02 -25.63
CA ARG A 12 20.04 14.09 -26.59
C ARG A 12 19.40 13.88 -27.97
N HIS A 13 18.18 13.33 -27.98
CA HIS A 13 17.45 13.05 -29.22
C HIS A 13 17.16 14.32 -30.01
N VAL A 14 16.79 15.41 -29.33
CA VAL A 14 16.50 16.70 -29.96
C VAL A 14 17.73 17.25 -30.65
N GLU A 15 18.90 17.23 -30.00
CA GLU A 15 20.14 17.72 -30.60
C GLU A 15 20.61 16.85 -31.77
N LYS A 16 20.47 15.53 -31.67
CA LYS A 16 20.77 14.62 -32.79
C LYS A 16 19.91 14.92 -34.02
N LEU A 17 18.61 15.16 -33.83
CA LEU A 17 17.71 15.55 -34.91
C LEU A 17 18.04 16.96 -35.44
N GLN A 18 18.40 17.89 -34.55
CA GLN A 18 18.79 19.25 -34.91
C GLN A 18 20.03 19.26 -35.83
N VAL A 19 21.02 18.40 -35.58
CA VAL A 19 22.19 18.27 -36.46
C VAL A 19 21.78 17.82 -37.87
N LEU A 20 20.90 16.83 -37.98
CA LEU A 20 20.39 16.38 -39.29
C LEU A 20 19.58 17.47 -39.99
N LEU A 21 18.76 18.21 -39.23
CA LEU A 21 18.00 19.35 -39.75
C LEU A 21 18.92 20.46 -40.26
N SER A 22 20.01 20.75 -39.56
CA SER A 22 21.01 21.74 -40.03
C SER A 22 21.62 21.33 -41.37
N CYS A 23 22.03 20.06 -41.53
CA CYS A 23 22.55 19.56 -42.81
C CYS A 23 21.52 19.67 -43.96
N ILE A 24 20.26 19.33 -43.70
CA ILE A 24 19.17 19.47 -44.67
C ILE A 24 18.97 20.95 -45.04
N THR A 25 19.02 21.82 -44.05
CA THR A 25 18.82 23.27 -44.22
C THR A 25 19.95 23.90 -45.03
N GLU A 26 21.20 23.50 -44.80
CA GLU A 26 22.35 23.93 -45.59
C GLU A 26 22.19 23.54 -47.07
N ILE A 27 21.85 22.28 -47.35
CA ILE A 27 21.60 21.81 -48.73
C ILE A 27 20.44 22.58 -49.36
N TYR A 28 19.34 22.80 -48.63
CA TYR A 28 18.21 23.58 -49.12
C TYR A 28 18.59 25.01 -49.52
N TYR A 29 19.38 25.70 -48.68
CA TYR A 29 19.84 27.05 -49.01
C TYR A 29 20.80 27.07 -50.18
N GLN A 30 21.66 26.06 -50.33
CA GLN A 30 22.50 25.94 -51.51
C GLN A 30 21.65 25.74 -52.77
N PHE A 31 20.64 24.87 -52.73
CA PHE A 31 19.73 24.67 -53.87
C PHE A 31 18.95 25.92 -54.26
N LYS A 32 18.65 26.81 -53.29
CA LYS A 32 18.07 28.12 -53.61
C LYS A 32 19.02 29.01 -54.40
N LYS A 33 20.33 28.98 -54.10
CA LYS A 33 21.36 29.72 -54.85
C LYS A 33 21.52 29.15 -56.24
N ASP A 34 21.70 27.83 -56.35
CA ASP A 34 21.83 27.13 -57.63
C ASP A 34 20.64 27.43 -58.56
N LYS A 35 19.43 27.48 -57.99
CA LYS A 35 18.21 27.84 -58.74
C LYS A 35 18.24 29.28 -59.27
N ALA A 36 18.80 30.23 -58.52
CA ALA A 36 18.92 31.61 -58.96
C ALA A 36 19.90 31.77 -60.13
N GLU A 37 20.94 30.93 -60.19
CA GLU A 37 21.95 30.90 -61.26
C GLU A 37 21.43 30.31 -62.58
N ARG A 38 20.27 29.62 -62.56
CA ARG A 38 19.57 28.98 -63.70
C ARG A 38 20.32 27.85 -64.40
N ARG A 39 21.65 27.85 -64.43
CA ARG A 39 22.48 26.82 -65.06
C ARG A 39 23.78 26.65 -64.29
N LEU A 40 24.06 25.43 -63.87
CA LEU A 40 25.29 25.05 -63.19
C LEU A 40 26.35 24.58 -64.19
N ALA A 41 27.63 24.77 -63.83
CA ALA A 41 28.74 24.11 -64.51
C ALA A 41 28.71 22.60 -64.22
N TYR A 42 29.38 21.79 -65.05
CA TYR A 42 29.33 20.32 -64.94
C TYR A 42 29.66 19.79 -63.54
N ASN A 43 30.74 20.28 -62.92
CA ASN A 43 31.14 19.83 -61.58
C ASN A 43 30.11 20.21 -60.50
N GLU A 44 29.60 21.45 -60.54
CA GLU A 44 28.56 21.92 -59.61
C GLU A 44 27.25 21.14 -59.80
N GLU A 45 26.91 20.77 -61.05
CA GLU A 45 25.76 19.93 -61.33
C GLU A 45 25.92 18.51 -60.72
N GLN A 46 27.13 17.95 -60.71
CA GLN A 46 27.38 16.67 -60.03
C GLN A 46 27.27 16.81 -58.51
N ILE A 47 27.84 17.87 -57.92
CA ILE A 47 27.71 18.15 -56.48
C ILE A 47 26.23 18.30 -56.09
N HIS A 48 25.46 19.07 -56.86
CA HIS A 48 24.02 19.24 -56.67
C HIS A 48 23.28 17.89 -56.68
N LYS A 49 23.60 16.99 -57.62
CA LYS A 49 23.00 15.64 -57.69
C LYS A 49 23.35 14.79 -56.46
N PHE A 50 24.60 14.84 -56.00
CA PHE A 50 25.02 14.15 -54.78
C PHE A 50 24.32 14.71 -53.54
N ASP A 51 24.24 16.03 -53.40
CA ASP A 51 23.60 16.65 -52.26
C ASP A 51 22.08 16.42 -52.25
N LYS A 52 21.46 16.23 -53.42
CA LYS A 52 20.05 15.83 -53.51
C LYS A 52 19.82 14.46 -52.90
N GLN A 53 20.73 13.51 -53.16
CA GLN A 53 20.69 12.19 -52.53
C GLN A 53 20.98 12.26 -51.03
N LYS A 54 21.97 13.07 -50.61
CA LYS A 54 22.26 13.30 -49.18
C LYS A 54 21.09 13.91 -48.43
N LEU A 55 20.36 14.85 -49.04
CA LEU A 55 19.17 15.46 -48.44
C LEU A 55 18.12 14.38 -48.11
N TYR A 56 17.84 13.50 -49.06
CA TYR A 56 16.93 12.37 -48.84
C TYR A 56 17.44 11.42 -47.75
N TYR A 57 18.74 11.12 -47.75
CA TYR A 57 19.37 10.29 -46.72
C TYR A 57 19.25 10.91 -45.32
N HIS A 58 19.57 12.19 -45.14
CA HIS A 58 19.44 12.88 -43.85
C HIS A 58 17.98 12.94 -43.38
N ALA A 59 17.04 13.23 -44.28
CA ALA A 59 15.62 13.27 -43.96
C ALA A 59 15.10 11.90 -43.52
N THR A 60 15.45 10.83 -44.25
CA THR A 60 15.07 9.46 -43.91
C THR A 60 15.66 9.06 -42.56
N LYS A 61 16.96 9.33 -42.33
CA LYS A 61 17.63 9.05 -41.06
C LYS A 61 17.00 9.81 -39.89
N ALA A 62 16.63 11.08 -40.08
CA ALA A 62 15.97 11.87 -39.06
C ALA A 62 14.57 11.31 -38.74
N MET A 63 13.81 10.94 -39.77
CA MET A 63 12.47 10.40 -39.58
C MET A 63 12.48 9.04 -38.88
N THR A 64 13.36 8.11 -39.31
CA THR A 64 13.54 6.81 -38.66
C THR A 64 13.98 6.98 -37.21
N HIS A 65 14.92 7.88 -36.92
CA HIS A 65 15.31 8.15 -35.54
C HIS A 65 14.16 8.72 -34.70
N PHE A 66 13.34 9.60 -35.29
CA PHE A 66 12.17 10.15 -34.60
C PHE A 66 11.13 9.06 -34.29
N THR A 67 10.77 8.22 -35.27
CA THR A 67 9.77 7.16 -35.07
C THR A 67 10.26 6.09 -34.11
N ASP A 68 11.47 5.59 -34.31
CA ASP A 68 11.93 4.37 -33.67
C ASP A 68 12.47 4.62 -32.27
N GLU A 69 13.05 5.80 -32.01
CA GLU A 69 13.62 6.15 -30.72
C GLU A 69 12.72 7.09 -29.91
N CYS A 70 12.14 8.13 -30.52
CA CYS A 70 11.36 9.11 -29.78
C CYS A 70 9.91 8.65 -29.58
N VAL A 71 9.19 8.40 -30.68
CA VAL A 71 7.76 8.06 -30.63
C VAL A 71 7.55 6.73 -29.93
N LYS A 72 8.29 5.69 -30.32
CA LYS A 72 8.15 4.36 -29.72
C LYS A 72 8.36 4.34 -28.21
N LYS A 73 9.40 5.03 -27.70
CA LYS A 73 9.64 5.10 -26.24
C LYS A 73 8.60 5.97 -25.53
N TYR A 74 8.11 7.01 -26.19
CA TYR A 74 7.03 7.84 -25.67
C TYR A 74 5.73 7.06 -25.50
N GLU A 75 5.34 6.25 -26.50
CA GLU A 75 4.14 5.41 -26.43
C GLU A 75 4.22 4.41 -25.27
N VAL A 76 5.37 3.75 -25.09
CA VAL A 76 5.59 2.85 -23.94
C VAL A 76 5.46 3.60 -22.61
N PHE A 77 6.01 4.81 -22.50
CA PHE A 77 5.87 5.63 -21.31
C PHE A 77 4.41 6.02 -21.05
N LEU A 78 3.67 6.37 -22.11
CA LEU A 78 2.25 6.74 -22.04
C LEU A 78 1.41 5.57 -21.52
N ASP A 79 1.60 4.37 -22.04
CA ASP A 79 0.90 3.15 -21.58
C ASP A 79 1.14 2.88 -20.09
N LYS A 80 2.40 3.01 -19.64
CA LYS A 80 2.76 2.84 -18.23
C LYS A 80 2.14 3.93 -17.34
N SER A 81 2.07 5.15 -17.85
CA SER A 81 1.42 6.27 -17.16
C SER A 81 -0.08 6.04 -16.99
N GLU A 82 -0.76 5.52 -18.02
CA GLU A 82 -2.18 5.18 -17.95
C GLU A 82 -2.45 4.10 -16.88
N GLU A 83 -1.65 3.03 -16.88
CA GLU A 83 -1.75 1.98 -15.87
C GLU A 83 -1.54 2.53 -14.45
N TRP A 84 -0.52 3.37 -14.28
CA TRP A 84 -0.21 3.98 -12.99
C TRP A 84 -1.33 4.92 -12.51
N MET A 85 -1.89 5.73 -13.41
CA MET A 85 -2.98 6.64 -13.10
C MET A 85 -4.24 5.89 -12.66
N ARG A 86 -4.53 4.74 -13.28
CA ARG A 86 -5.64 3.86 -12.87
C ARG A 86 -5.46 3.36 -11.43
N LYS A 87 -4.25 2.92 -11.07
CA LYS A 87 -3.92 2.49 -9.69
C LYS A 87 -4.00 3.65 -8.70
N MET A 88 -3.50 4.81 -9.09
CA MET A 88 -3.53 6.02 -8.27
C MET A 88 -4.97 6.45 -7.96
N LEU A 89 -5.84 6.49 -8.97
CA LEU A 89 -7.25 6.84 -8.79
C LEU A 89 -7.98 5.83 -7.89
N HIS A 90 -7.69 4.53 -8.06
CA HIS A 90 -8.24 3.50 -7.19
C HIS A 90 -7.83 3.71 -5.73
N LEU A 91 -6.55 3.98 -5.48
CA LEU A 91 -6.03 4.25 -4.14
C LEU A 91 -6.66 5.52 -3.52
N ARG A 92 -6.80 6.60 -4.30
CA ARG A 92 -7.48 7.82 -3.83
C ARG A 92 -8.92 7.54 -3.41
N LYS A 93 -9.65 6.73 -4.18
CA LYS A 93 -11.03 6.35 -3.86
C LYS A 93 -11.10 5.61 -2.52
N GLN A 94 -10.21 4.64 -2.31
CA GLN A 94 -10.13 3.89 -1.05
C GLN A 94 -9.78 4.81 0.13
N LEU A 95 -8.79 5.69 -0.06
CA LEU A 95 -8.40 6.64 0.99
C LEU A 95 -9.55 7.56 1.37
N LEU A 96 -10.27 8.12 0.40
CA LEU A 96 -11.43 8.97 0.65
C LEU A 96 -12.54 8.23 1.42
N ALA A 97 -12.80 6.96 1.05
CA ALA A 97 -13.77 6.15 1.77
C ALA A 97 -13.38 5.93 3.24
N LEU A 98 -12.10 5.66 3.51
CA LEU A 98 -11.59 5.52 4.88
C LEU A 98 -11.67 6.83 5.65
N THR A 99 -11.30 7.96 5.02
CA THR A 99 -11.40 9.28 5.64
C THR A 99 -12.83 9.60 6.04
N ASN A 100 -13.81 9.30 5.18
CA ASN A 100 -15.22 9.51 5.51
C ASN A 100 -15.67 8.62 6.67
N GLN A 101 -15.28 7.35 6.70
CA GLN A 101 -15.58 6.45 7.82
C GLN A 101 -14.99 6.96 9.14
N CYS A 102 -13.78 7.51 9.12
CA CYS A 102 -13.18 8.12 10.31
C CYS A 102 -14.02 9.31 10.82
N PHE A 103 -14.50 10.17 9.91
CA PHE A 103 -15.36 11.29 10.28
C PHE A 103 -16.71 10.82 10.85
N ASP A 104 -17.32 9.80 10.24
CA ASP A 104 -18.59 9.24 10.71
C ASP A 104 -18.44 8.67 12.15
N ILE A 105 -17.35 7.93 12.40
CA ILE A 105 -17.03 7.37 13.72
C ILE A 105 -16.73 8.49 14.73
N GLU A 106 -15.95 9.50 14.33
CA GLU A 106 -15.63 10.65 15.17
C GLU A 106 -16.92 11.37 15.62
N GLU A 107 -17.86 11.59 14.71
CA GLU A 107 -19.15 12.20 15.03
C GLU A 107 -19.96 11.34 16.01
N GLU A 108 -19.99 10.02 15.81
CA GLU A 108 -20.71 9.11 16.71
C GLU A 108 -20.10 9.08 18.11
N VAL A 109 -18.78 9.01 18.21
CA VAL A 109 -18.04 9.05 19.48
C VAL A 109 -18.28 10.38 20.20
N SER A 110 -18.30 11.50 19.48
CA SER A 110 -18.60 12.81 20.07
C SER A 110 -19.97 12.82 20.75
N LYS A 111 -21.00 12.23 20.12
CA LYS A 111 -22.35 12.14 20.72
C LYS A 111 -22.32 11.33 22.02
N TYR A 112 -21.67 10.16 22.01
CA TYR A 112 -21.55 9.34 23.23
C TYR A 112 -20.73 10.02 24.34
N GLN A 113 -19.72 10.81 23.97
CA GLN A 113 -18.95 11.61 24.91
C GLN A 113 -19.83 12.67 25.59
N ASP A 114 -20.68 13.36 24.82
CA ASP A 114 -21.62 14.35 25.37
C ASP A 114 -22.62 13.70 26.33
N TYR A 115 -23.24 12.58 25.92
CA TYR A 115 -24.15 11.81 26.80
C TYR A 115 -23.46 11.34 28.08
N THR A 116 -22.22 10.85 27.99
CA THR A 116 -21.46 10.39 29.16
C THR A 116 -21.15 11.55 30.11
N SER A 117 -20.84 12.73 29.56
CA SER A 117 -20.58 13.95 30.32
C SER A 117 -21.83 14.43 31.05
N GLU A 118 -22.99 14.47 30.38
CA GLU A 118 -24.27 14.80 31.00
C GLU A 118 -24.63 13.82 32.13
N LEU A 119 -24.42 12.53 31.91
CA LEU A 119 -24.69 11.49 32.90
C LEU A 119 -23.76 11.60 34.11
N GLN A 120 -22.49 12.00 33.93
CA GLN A 120 -21.56 12.30 35.01
C GLN A 120 -21.99 13.53 35.84
N GLU A 121 -22.48 14.58 35.18
CA GLU A 121 -22.99 15.78 35.87
C GLU A 121 -24.32 15.54 36.60
N THR A 122 -25.19 14.71 36.02
CA THR A 122 -26.51 14.40 36.58
C THR A 122 -26.44 13.34 37.69
N LEU A 123 -25.41 12.50 37.70
CA LEU A 123 -25.16 11.59 38.81
C LEU A 123 -24.90 12.43 40.06
N PRO A 124 -25.73 12.32 41.11
CA PRO A 124 -25.50 13.10 42.31
C PRO A 124 -24.16 12.66 42.92
N GLN A 125 -23.27 13.63 43.18
CA GLN A 125 -22.08 13.48 44.04
C GLN A 125 -22.37 12.78 45.38
N LYS A 126 -23.65 12.59 45.72
CA LYS A 126 -24.13 11.86 46.90
C LYS A 126 -23.89 10.35 46.90
N MET A 127 -23.55 9.69 45.79
CA MET A 127 -23.03 8.31 45.90
C MET A 127 -21.62 8.24 46.50
N PHE A 128 -20.89 9.36 46.54
CA PHE A 128 -19.66 9.49 47.32
C PHE A 128 -19.87 10.07 48.72
N ALA A 129 -21.07 10.57 49.03
CA ALA A 129 -21.42 11.10 50.35
C ALA A 129 -22.06 10.06 51.28
N ALA A 130 -22.32 8.84 50.83
CA ALA A 130 -22.81 7.73 51.67
C ALA A 130 -21.69 7.04 52.50
N SER A 131 -20.52 7.68 52.60
CA SER A 131 -19.51 7.38 53.62
C SER A 131 -19.17 8.68 54.38
N SER A 132 -20.19 9.41 54.84
CA SER A 132 -20.03 10.50 55.80
C SER A 132 -19.72 9.96 57.20
N GLY A 133 -18.59 9.26 57.31
CA GLY A 133 -18.19 8.54 58.51
C GLY A 133 -16.73 8.12 58.54
N MET A 134 -15.84 8.67 57.70
CA MET A 134 -14.39 8.68 57.96
C MET A 134 -13.71 9.62 56.96
N LYS A 135 -12.95 10.58 57.47
CA LYS A 135 -12.12 11.47 56.65
C LYS A 135 -11.03 10.65 55.96
N HIS A 136 -11.20 10.34 54.68
CA HIS A 136 -10.07 10.02 53.81
C HIS A 136 -10.23 10.78 52.50
N ALA A 137 -9.14 11.45 52.12
CA ALA A 137 -9.02 12.26 50.92
C ALA A 137 -9.42 11.47 49.68
N MET A 138 -10.31 12.06 48.88
CA MET A 138 -10.72 11.55 47.58
C MET A 138 -9.60 11.82 46.56
N THR A 139 -8.80 10.80 46.27
CA THR A 139 -8.02 10.75 45.03
C THR A 139 -8.80 9.87 44.06
N PRO A 140 -9.12 10.31 42.82
CA PRO A 140 -9.67 9.41 41.82
C PRO A 140 -8.56 8.45 41.42
N VAL A 141 -8.52 7.28 42.05
CA VAL A 141 -7.63 6.19 41.63
C VAL A 141 -8.24 5.59 40.38
N TYR A 142 -7.92 6.19 39.22
CA TYR A 142 -7.69 5.36 38.04
C TYR A 142 -6.74 4.24 38.49
N PRO A 143 -7.05 2.95 38.28
CA PRO A 143 -6.03 1.92 38.48
C PRO A 143 -4.87 2.33 37.60
N CYS A 144 -3.76 2.69 38.23
CA CYS A 144 -2.52 3.04 37.55
C CYS A 144 -2.23 1.95 36.52
N SER A 145 -1.60 2.30 35.39
CA SER A 145 -1.16 1.34 34.37
C SER A 145 -0.56 0.05 34.97
N ASN A 146 0.14 0.19 36.11
CA ASN A 146 0.68 -0.91 36.89
C ASN A 146 -0.39 -1.91 37.42
N THR A 147 -1.52 -1.44 37.95
CA THR A 147 -2.60 -2.29 38.46
C THR A 147 -3.31 -3.05 37.33
N LEU A 148 -3.50 -2.44 36.17
CA LEU A 148 -4.08 -3.11 35.00
C LEU A 148 -3.15 -4.22 34.47
N VAL A 149 -1.84 -3.96 34.46
CA VAL A 149 -0.81 -4.94 34.07
C VAL A 149 -0.76 -6.10 35.07
N GLU A 150 -0.81 -5.82 36.38
CA GLU A 150 -0.86 -6.85 37.43
C GLU A 150 -2.12 -7.73 37.32
N MET A 151 -3.29 -7.13 37.07
CA MET A 151 -4.53 -7.87 36.86
C MET A 151 -4.46 -8.72 35.59
N THR A 152 -3.91 -8.20 34.50
CA THR A 152 -3.74 -8.96 33.24
C THR A 152 -2.79 -10.14 33.44
N LEU A 153 -1.69 -9.93 34.17
CA LEU A 153 -0.73 -11.00 34.48
C LEU A 153 -1.36 -12.04 35.43
N GLY A 154 -2.11 -11.61 36.42
CA GLY A 154 -2.85 -12.48 37.34
C GLY A 154 -3.91 -13.32 36.64
N MET A 155 -4.69 -12.72 35.72
CA MET A 155 -5.68 -13.45 34.92
C MET A 155 -5.03 -14.46 33.97
N LYS A 156 -3.87 -14.12 33.39
CA LYS A 156 -3.12 -15.05 32.55
C LYS A 156 -2.61 -16.24 33.34
N LYS A 157 -2.03 -16.01 34.53
CA LYS A 157 -1.57 -17.07 35.42
C LYS A 157 -2.72 -17.98 35.87
N LEU A 158 -3.86 -17.41 36.24
CA LEU A 158 -5.04 -18.17 36.62
C LEU A 158 -5.55 -19.07 35.48
N LYS A 159 -5.51 -18.59 34.24
CA LYS A 159 -5.85 -19.39 33.06
C LYS A 159 -4.91 -20.58 32.89
N GLU A 160 -3.60 -20.36 33.04
CA GLU A 160 -2.59 -21.43 32.94
C GLU A 160 -2.76 -22.48 34.05
N GLU A 161 -3.02 -22.06 35.29
CA GLU A 161 -3.32 -22.97 36.40
C GLU A 161 -4.60 -23.78 36.14
N MET A 162 -5.66 -23.15 35.60
CA MET A 162 -6.91 -23.84 35.28
C MET A 162 -6.76 -24.86 34.15
N GLU A 163 -5.94 -24.57 33.13
CA GLU A 163 -5.59 -25.53 32.08
C GLU A 163 -4.80 -26.73 32.66
N GLY A 164 -3.94 -26.50 33.64
CA GLY A 164 -3.25 -27.56 34.38
C GLY A 164 -4.22 -28.47 35.14
N VAL A 165 -5.16 -27.88 35.89
CA VAL A 165 -6.19 -28.63 36.60
C VAL A 165 -7.05 -29.46 35.64
N VAL A 166 -7.40 -28.94 34.47
CA VAL A 166 -8.16 -29.70 33.45
C VAL A 166 -7.36 -30.89 32.94
N LYS A 167 -6.05 -30.75 32.72
CA LYS A 167 -5.18 -31.87 32.33
C LYS A 167 -5.07 -32.92 33.41
N GLU A 168 -4.83 -32.52 34.66
CA GLU A 168 -4.78 -33.45 35.79
C GLU A 168 -6.12 -34.18 35.98
N LEU A 169 -7.25 -33.47 35.78
CA LEU A 169 -8.57 -34.08 35.85
C LEU A 169 -8.80 -35.08 34.71
N ALA A 170 -8.33 -34.78 33.50
CA ALA A 170 -8.40 -35.71 32.37
C ALA A 170 -7.51 -36.94 32.58
N GLU A 171 -6.31 -36.77 33.13
CA GLU A 171 -5.41 -37.87 33.51
C GLU A 171 -6.02 -38.73 34.62
N ASN A 172 -6.59 -38.12 35.66
CA ASN A 172 -7.30 -38.83 36.72
C ASN A 172 -8.49 -39.65 36.18
N ASN A 173 -9.27 -39.08 35.26
CA ASN A 173 -10.35 -39.80 34.59
C ASN A 173 -9.82 -40.96 33.75
N HIS A 174 -8.73 -40.77 33.01
CA HIS A 174 -8.09 -41.84 32.24
C HIS A 174 -7.55 -42.97 33.13
N ILE A 175 -6.99 -42.64 34.31
CA ILE A 175 -6.55 -43.61 35.30
C ILE A 175 -7.75 -44.38 35.86
N LEU A 176 -8.84 -43.70 36.22
CA LEU A 176 -10.08 -44.32 36.69
C LEU A 176 -10.67 -45.28 35.65
N GLU A 177 -10.68 -44.91 34.37
CA GLU A 177 -11.11 -45.79 33.27
C GLU A 177 -10.21 -47.02 33.14
N ARG A 178 -8.90 -46.88 33.32
CA ARG A 178 -7.94 -48.00 33.30
C ARG A 178 -8.09 -48.92 34.50
N PHE A 179 -8.37 -48.38 35.70
CA PHE A 179 -8.68 -49.18 36.89
C PHE A 179 -10.07 -49.83 36.82
N GLY A 180 -11.07 -49.15 36.25
CA GLY A 180 -12.39 -49.71 35.99
C GLY A 180 -12.38 -50.84 34.96
N ALA A 181 -11.45 -50.81 34.01
CA ALA A 181 -11.20 -51.92 33.08
C ALA A 181 -10.48 -53.12 33.73
N LEU A 182 -9.73 -52.91 34.83
CA LEU A 182 -9.03 -53.96 35.57
C LEU A 182 -9.89 -54.64 36.64
N THR A 183 -11.05 -54.09 37.00
CA THR A 183 -11.98 -54.69 37.97
C THR A 183 -13.12 -55.51 37.33
N MET A 184 -13.19 -55.59 36.00
CA MET A 184 -14.21 -56.38 35.28
C MET A 184 -13.71 -57.75 34.77
N ASP A 185 -12.63 -58.28 35.35
CA ASP A 185 -12.26 -59.71 35.22
C ASP A 185 -12.13 -60.38 36.61
N GLY A 186 -13.23 -60.33 37.36
CA GLY A 186 -13.42 -61.00 38.64
C GLY A 186 -14.86 -61.46 38.75
N GLY A 187 -15.15 -62.61 38.14
CA GLY A 187 -16.49 -63.06 37.78
C GLY A 187 -17.52 -63.15 38.91
N LEU A 188 -18.77 -62.86 38.53
CA LEU A 188 -19.97 -63.40 39.17
C LEU A 188 -19.85 -64.92 39.26
N ARG A 189 -19.88 -65.48 40.47
CA ARG A 189 -20.54 -66.77 40.72
C ARG A 189 -21.75 -66.55 41.62
N ASN A 190 -22.89 -66.76 40.98
CA ASN A 190 -24.22 -66.86 41.55
C ASN A 190 -24.32 -68.09 42.48
N VAL A 191 -24.94 -67.96 43.66
CA VAL A 191 -25.69 -69.05 44.33
C VAL A 191 -26.82 -68.43 45.16
N ASP A 192 -28.05 -68.61 44.69
CA ASP A 192 -29.30 -68.50 45.44
C ASP A 192 -29.36 -69.51 46.62
N CYS A 193 -29.98 -69.12 47.75
CA CYS A 193 -31.06 -69.86 48.43
C CYS A 193 -31.29 -69.39 49.88
N LEU A 194 -32.58 -69.14 50.18
CA LEU A 194 -33.28 -69.03 51.48
C LEU A 194 -32.98 -67.83 52.39
#